data_AF-A0A495KRM0-F1
#
_entry.id   AF-A0A495KRM0-F1
#
_cell.length_a   1.000
_cell.length_b   1.000
_cell.length_c   1.000
_cell.angle_alpha   90.00
_cell.angle_beta   90.00
_cell.angle_gamma   90.00
#
_symmetry.space_group_name_H-M   'P 1'
#
loop_
_entity.id
_entity.type
_entity.pdbx_description
1 polymer ?
#
loop_
_entity_poly.entity_id
_entity_poly.type
_entity_poly.pdbx_seq_one_letter_code
_entity_poly.pdbx_strand_id
1 'polypeptide(L)' 'MKLNKEWHKANPMPKKPTEEKRLAWHIEHAKNCACHKMPAKLAEKLKKGSTMPLLLLPHIEQ' A
#
# COMPACT_ATOMS: atom_id res chain seq x y z
N MET A 1 -1.46 -17.27 2.20
CA MET A 1 -1.97 -15.89 2.27
C MET A 1 -2.95 -15.80 3.44
N LYS A 2 -2.65 -14.97 4.45
CA LYS A 2 -3.52 -14.77 5.62
C LYS A 2 -4.29 -13.47 5.44
N LEU A 3 -5.60 -13.58 5.24
CA LEU A 3 -6.51 -12.45 5.18
C LEU A 3 -6.88 -12.01 6.59
N ASN A 4 -6.51 -10.79 6.97
CA ASN A 4 -6.97 -10.18 8.21
C ASN A 4 -8.32 -9.48 7.96
N LYS A 5 -9.41 -10.23 8.19
CA LYS A 5 -10.79 -9.74 7.95
C LYS A 5 -11.14 -8.54 8.83
N GLU A 6 -10.63 -8.49 10.06
CA GLU A 6 -10.90 -7.40 11.00
C GLU A 6 -10.26 -6.10 10.52
N TRP A 7 -9.01 -6.17 10.06
CA TRP A 7 -8.32 -5.01 9.50
C TRP A 7 -9.03 -4.47 8.25
N HIS A 8 -9.51 -5.33 7.35
CA HIS A 8 -10.27 -4.88 6.17
C HIS A 8 -11.61 -4.23 6.50
N LYS A 9 -12.27 -4.66 7.60
CA LYS A 9 -13.51 -4.03 8.07
C LYS A 9 -13.25 -2.65 8.66
N ALA A 10 -12.17 -2.50 9.43
CA ALA A 10 -11.78 -1.23 10.03
C ALA A 10 -11.17 -0.25 9.01
N ASN A 11 -10.41 -0.77 8.04
CA ASN A 11 -9.69 -0.02 7.02
C ASN A 11 -10.14 -0.45 5.62
N PRO A 12 -11.38 -0.16 5.20
CA PRO A 12 -11.81 -0.44 3.84
C PRO A 12 -11.09 0.48 2.84
N MET A 13 -10.73 -0.07 1.68
CA MET A 13 -10.18 0.75 0.59
C MET A 13 -11.24 1.76 0.12
N PRO A 14 -10.92 3.07 0.04
CA PRO A 14 -11.85 4.06 -0.47
C PRO A 14 -12.26 3.77 -1.91
N LYS A 15 -13.49 4.10 -2.32
CA LYS A 15 -13.98 3.86 -3.70
C LYS A 15 -13.22 4.65 -4.78
N LYS A 16 -12.71 5.85 -4.44
CA LYS A 16 -11.91 6.71 -5.32
C LYS A 16 -10.73 7.30 -4.54
N PRO A 17 -9.77 6.47 -4.11
CA PRO A 17 -8.62 6.97 -3.37
C PRO A 17 -7.70 7.71 -4.33
N THR A 18 -7.17 8.85 -3.89
CA THR A 18 -5.99 9.45 -4.53
C THR A 18 -4.84 8.46 -4.48
N GLU A 19 -3.84 8.66 -5.32
CA GLU A 19 -2.70 7.73 -5.40
C GLU A 19 -1.98 7.59 -4.07
N GLU A 20 -1.82 8.69 -3.34
CA GLU A 20 -1.26 8.73 -1.99
C GLU A 20 -2.08 7.93 -0.98
N LYS A 21 -3.41 8.11 -0.96
CA LYS A 21 -4.31 7.36 -0.05
C LYS A 21 -4.29 5.88 -0.37
N ARG A 22 -4.23 5.52 -1.66
CA ARG A 22 -4.13 4.13 -2.10
C ARG A 22 -2.81 3.50 -1.65
N LEU A 23 -1.70 4.23 -1.77
CA LEU A 23 -0.38 3.77 -1.34
C LEU A 23 -0.31 3.60 0.18
N ALA A 24 -0.74 4.61 0.94
CA ALA A 24 -0.77 4.55 2.40
C ALA A 24 -1.58 3.34 2.90
N TRP A 25 -2.75 3.10 2.28
CA TRP A 25 -3.55 1.92 2.58
C TRP A 25 -2.81 0.62 2.28
N HIS A 26 -2.11 0.52 1.15
CA HIS A 26 -1.36 -0.70 0.81
C HIS A 26 -0.16 -0.95 1.73
N ILE A 27 0.48 0.10 2.26
CA ILE A 27 1.56 -0.02 3.24
C ILE A 27 1.03 -0.60 4.56
N GLU A 28 -0.06 -0.01 5.08
CA GLU A 28 -0.72 -0.49 6.30
C GLU A 28 -1.29 -1.90 6.11
N HIS A 29 -1.89 -2.16 4.94
CA HIS A 29 -2.38 -3.47 4.56
C HIS A 29 -1.26 -4.50 4.61
N ALA A 30 -0.10 -4.25 3.98
CA ALA A 30 1.01 -5.20 3.96
C ALA A 30 1.53 -5.55 5.37
N LYS A 31 1.46 -4.61 6.33
CA LYS A 31 1.83 -4.86 7.74
C LYS A 31 0.82 -5.73 8.48
N ASN A 32 -0.47 -5.61 8.17
CA ASN A 32 -1.56 -6.24 8.92
C ASN A 32 -2.18 -7.46 8.22
N CYS A 33 -1.99 -7.57 6.91
CA CYS A 33 -2.67 -8.51 6.02
C CYS A 33 -1.79 -8.86 4.80
N ALA A 34 -1.53 -10.15 4.62
CA ALA A 34 -0.75 -10.67 3.50
C ALA A 34 -1.65 -11.28 2.41
N CYS A 35 -2.87 -10.76 2.23
CA CYS A 35 -3.81 -11.32 1.26
C CYS A 35 -3.46 -10.97 -0.20
N HIS A 36 -2.71 -9.89 -0.42
CA HIS A 36 -2.37 -9.41 -1.76
C HIS A 36 -1.05 -8.64 -1.75
N LYS A 37 -0.26 -8.77 -2.83
CA LYS A 37 1.01 -8.05 -3.03
C LYS A 37 0.77 -6.61 -3.50
N MET A 38 1.73 -5.72 -3.27
CA MET A 38 1.63 -4.33 -3.75
C MET A 38 1.70 -4.30 -5.29
N PRO A 39 0.80 -3.57 -5.98
CA PRO A 39 0.83 -3.49 -7.44
C PRO A 39 2.05 -2.70 -7.94
N ALA A 40 2.83 -3.30 -8.84
CA ALA A 40 4.07 -2.73 -9.37
C ALA A 40 3.90 -1.34 -10.02
N LYS A 41 2.76 -1.09 -10.67
CA LYS A 41 2.42 0.22 -11.27
C LYS A 41 2.35 1.37 -10.27
N LEU A 42 2.11 1.08 -8.98
CA LEU A 42 2.10 2.09 -7.92
C LEU A 42 3.52 2.45 -7.48
N ALA A 43 4.43 1.47 -7.49
CA ALA A 43 5.85 1.66 -7.19
C ALA A 43 6.59 2.42 -8.31
N GLU A 44 6.23 2.21 -9.57
CA GLU A 44 6.82 2.94 -10.70
C GLU A 44 6.47 4.44 -10.70
N LYS A 45 5.26 4.79 -10.22
CA LYS A 45 4.84 6.20 -10.12
C LYS A 45 5.58 6.98 -9.04
N LEU A 46 6.04 6.32 -7.97
CA LEU A 46 6.91 6.94 -6.96
C LEU A 46 8.26 7.39 -7.54
N LYS A 47 8.79 6.69 -8.55
CA LYS A 47 10.08 7.02 -9.17
C LYS A 47 10.05 8.28 -10.05
N LYS A 48 8.88 8.74 -10.49
CA LYS A 48 8.77 9.72 -11.59
C LYS A 48 8.49 11.17 -11.19
N GLY A 49 8.41 11.50 -9.89
CA GLY A 49 8.44 12.90 -9.43
C GLY A 49 7.32 13.29 -8.47
N SER A 50 7.36 12.80 -7.24
CA SER A 50 6.56 13.40 -6.16
C SER A 50 7.38 13.46 -4.89
N THR A 51 7.37 14.64 -4.28
CA THR A 51 8.03 15.04 -3.05
C THR A 51 7.48 14.28 -1.83
N MET A 52 7.74 12.97 -1.76
CA MET A 52 7.53 12.17 -0.57
C MET A 52 8.82 11.46 -0.22
N PRO A 53 9.24 11.49 1.05
CA PRO A 53 10.51 10.94 1.46
C PRO A 53 10.48 9.43 1.25
N LEU A 54 11.54 8.93 0.62
CA LEU A 54 11.86 7.53 0.34
C LEU A 54 11.96 6.65 1.62
N LEU A 55 11.63 7.19 2.79
CA LEU A 55 11.74 6.61 4.13
C LEU A 55 10.58 5.67 4.52
N LEU A 56 9.55 5.53 3.70
CA LEU A 56 8.34 4.74 4.00
C LEU A 56 8.20 3.44 3.19
N LEU A 57 9.22 3.07 2.42
CA LEU A 57 9.27 1.77 1.75
C LEU A 57 9.77 0.72 2.75
N PRO A 58 8.93 -0.18 3.29
CA PRO A 58 9.48 -1.39 3.89
C PRO A 58 10.22 -2.14 2.78
N HIS A 59 11.45 -2.58 3.07
CA HIS A 59 12.35 -3.31 2.18
C HIS A 59 11.56 -4.28 1.27
N ILE A 60 11.35 -3.86 0.02
CA ILE A 60 10.86 -4.72 -1.05
C ILE A 60 12.09 -5.50 -1.49
N GLU A 61 12.45 -6.53 -0.72
CA GLU A 61 13.41 -7.53 -1.20
C GLU A 61 12.73 -8.40 -2.25
N GLN A 62 13.53 -8.68 -3.28
CA GLN A 62 13.18 -9.43 -4.48
C GLN A 62 12.80 -10.88 -4.18
#